data_AF-A0AAD6VR27-F1
#
_entry.id   AF-A0AAD6VR27-F1
#
_cell.length_a   1.000
_cell.length_b   1.000
_cell.length_c   1.000
_cell.angle_alpha   90.00
_cell.angle_beta   90.00
_cell.angle_gamma   90.00
#
_symmetry.space_group_name_H-M   'P 1'
#
loop_
_entity.id
_entity.type
_entity.pdbx_description
1 polymer ?
#
loop_
_entity_poly.entity_id
_entity_poly.type
_entity_poly.pdbx_seq_one_letter_code
_entity_poly.pdbx_strand_id
1 'polypeptide(L)'
;MSSTSAPLPPRFTEIKRAIAATSPNFEQNITKAWGEVLAELDKVTKTIAQEGSSYIPQVAFKDLNNLSEAQIANIKRKGTVVIKDVVDDDQARAWKAGLEEFIKANPQAEGFPEDSKQFFHLYWTKSQLQARAHPNMLATSAWLNNLYRATDGQKYGVDMGTPLSYADRFRIRKPGFHCELLPPHIDGGTIERWEDENFRSCFADILSGEWAKHDPYALEPRLWRKTSLYGRPNQSSIFRTFQGWLSLSKTGPGEGTLKVFPDVLISNAYIILRPFFRPLVPVDSEDILDAKNWAFDISTPDFPGIFQIDSEGGFVGPHPTTKLHPHMLLDTTMTSVPEVSPGDTVFWHCDVVHSVEQEHTGSEDSAVMYIPAMPLTPANMGYVERQREYFRKGLPPPDFPVATTGVDFVGLGTEEDLVGASPLARRAMGLPIEVA
;
A
#
# COMPACT_ATOMS: atom_id res chain seq x y z
N MET A 1 6.20 2.64 19.40
CA MET A 1 4.91 2.76 20.12
C MET A 1 5.03 2.05 21.46
N SER A 2 4.74 2.76 22.56
CA SER A 2 4.78 2.26 23.94
C SER A 2 3.78 1.12 24.19
N SER A 3 4.10 0.25 25.13
CA SER A 3 3.65 -1.14 25.29
C SER A 3 2.31 -1.37 25.99
N THR A 4 1.31 -0.49 25.87
CA THR A 4 -0.07 -0.82 26.30
C THR A 4 -1.09 -0.05 25.46
N SER A 5 -1.46 -0.59 24.29
CA SER A 5 -2.68 -0.15 23.62
C SER A 5 -3.88 -0.48 24.52
N ALA A 6 -4.88 0.40 24.56
CA ALA A 6 -6.14 0.08 25.24
C ALA A 6 -6.71 -1.24 24.68
N PRO A 7 -7.35 -2.07 25.54
CA PRO A 7 -7.97 -3.31 25.07
C PRO A 7 -9.04 -3.01 24.03
N LEU A 8 -9.16 -3.86 23.01
CA LEU A 8 -10.17 -3.69 21.99
C LEU A 8 -11.58 -3.89 22.58
N PRO A 9 -12.62 -3.21 22.04
CA PRO A 9 -13.96 -3.26 22.62
C PRO A 9 -14.53 -4.68 22.66
N PRO A 10 -15.28 -5.07 23.72
CA PRO A 10 -15.87 -6.40 23.83
C PRO A 10 -16.73 -6.84 22.63
N ARG A 11 -17.34 -5.90 21.89
CA ARG A 11 -18.11 -6.19 20.67
C ARG A 11 -17.28 -6.83 19.56
N PHE A 12 -15.95 -6.72 19.58
CA PHE A 12 -15.08 -7.39 18.60
C PHE A 12 -15.12 -8.91 18.75
N THR A 13 -15.45 -9.43 19.92
CA THR A 13 -15.77 -10.86 20.10
C THR A 13 -16.97 -11.26 19.24
N GLU A 14 -17.99 -10.41 19.13
CA GLU A 14 -19.17 -10.67 18.30
C GLU A 14 -18.84 -10.70 16.80
N ILE A 15 -17.85 -9.92 16.35
CA ILE A 15 -17.35 -10.00 14.96
C ILE A 15 -16.80 -11.41 14.70
N LYS A 16 -15.93 -11.93 15.58
CA LYS A 16 -15.38 -13.28 15.44
C LYS A 16 -16.47 -14.35 15.45
N ARG A 17 -17.43 -14.24 16.38
CA ARG A 17 -18.56 -15.18 16.49
C ARG A 17 -19.45 -15.16 15.26
N ALA A 18 -19.76 -13.98 14.73
CA ALA A 18 -20.55 -13.83 13.51
C ALA A 18 -19.86 -14.48 12.31
N ILE A 19 -18.53 -14.30 12.18
CA ILE A 19 -17.75 -14.94 11.12
C ILE A 19 -17.73 -16.46 11.30
N ALA A 20 -17.50 -16.94 12.53
CA ALA A 20 -17.49 -18.37 12.82
C ALA A 20 -18.86 -19.04 12.57
N ALA A 21 -19.96 -18.31 12.79
CA ALA A 21 -21.31 -18.80 12.56
C ALA A 21 -21.68 -18.96 11.06
N THR A 22 -20.85 -18.47 10.12
CA THR A 22 -21.09 -18.61 8.68
C THR A 22 -21.00 -20.06 8.19
N SER A 23 -20.37 -20.96 8.96
CA SER A 23 -20.25 -22.38 8.65
C SER A 23 -20.29 -23.25 9.91
N PRO A 24 -21.05 -24.37 9.92
CA PRO A 24 -21.07 -25.28 11.08
C PRO A 24 -19.72 -25.97 11.32
N ASN A 25 -18.85 -26.03 10.30
CA ASN A 25 -17.52 -26.65 10.37
C ASN A 25 -16.40 -25.61 10.40
N PHE A 26 -16.72 -24.34 10.73
CA PHE A 26 -15.75 -23.24 10.65
C PHE A 26 -14.45 -23.53 11.40
N GLU A 27 -14.54 -23.86 12.70
CA GLU A 27 -13.37 -24.17 13.54
C GLU A 27 -12.51 -25.27 12.94
N GLN A 28 -13.12 -26.38 12.49
CA GLN A 28 -12.40 -27.49 11.88
C GLN A 28 -11.66 -27.05 10.60
N ASN A 29 -12.35 -26.32 9.73
CA ASN A 29 -11.81 -25.86 8.45
C ASN A 29 -10.64 -24.90 8.66
N ILE A 30 -10.80 -23.88 9.49
CA ILE A 30 -9.74 -22.90 9.70
C ILE A 30 -8.60 -23.43 10.55
N THR A 31 -8.82 -24.40 11.45
CA THR A 31 -7.74 -25.04 12.21
C THR A 31 -6.85 -25.86 11.28
N LYS A 32 -7.46 -26.59 10.32
CA LYS A 32 -6.70 -27.23 9.24
C LYS A 32 -5.93 -26.20 8.42
N ALA A 33 -6.60 -25.15 7.96
CA ALA A 33 -5.98 -24.09 7.17
C ALA A 33 -4.83 -23.40 7.91
N TRP A 34 -4.98 -23.16 9.21
CA TRP A 34 -3.94 -22.58 10.05
C TRP A 34 -2.66 -23.41 10.03
N GLY A 35 -2.77 -24.72 10.28
CA GLY A 35 -1.61 -25.62 10.22
C GLY A 35 -0.91 -25.62 8.85
N GLU A 36 -1.70 -25.61 7.76
CA GLU A 36 -1.17 -25.53 6.38
C GLU A 36 -0.47 -24.18 6.10
N VAL A 37 -1.07 -23.08 6.53
CA VAL A 37 -0.51 -21.72 6.40
C VAL A 37 0.79 -21.59 7.19
N LEU A 38 0.85 -22.12 8.41
CA LEU A 38 2.09 -22.09 9.20
C LEU A 38 3.22 -22.89 8.54
N ALA A 39 2.90 -24.07 8.00
CA ALA A 39 3.88 -24.88 7.27
C ALA A 39 4.37 -24.21 5.98
N GLU A 40 3.49 -23.47 5.27
CA GLU A 40 3.88 -22.73 4.08
C GLU A 40 4.69 -21.46 4.41
N LEU A 41 4.34 -20.75 5.49
CA LEU A 41 5.14 -19.64 6.00
C LEU A 41 6.55 -20.07 6.35
N ASP A 42 6.75 -21.21 7.01
CA ASP A 42 8.09 -21.72 7.33
C ASP A 42 8.96 -21.87 6.06
N LYS A 43 8.40 -22.39 4.95
CA LYS A 43 9.11 -22.50 3.68
C LYS A 43 9.38 -21.14 3.04
N VAL A 44 8.35 -20.30 2.95
CA VAL A 44 8.40 -19.00 2.26
C VAL A 44 9.36 -18.06 2.99
N THR A 45 9.28 -17.97 4.32
CA THR A 45 10.15 -17.11 5.12
C THR A 45 11.63 -17.51 5.03
N LYS A 46 11.94 -18.81 5.02
CA LYS A 46 13.31 -19.30 4.74
C LYS A 46 13.82 -18.84 3.37
N THR A 47 12.96 -18.93 2.35
CA THR A 47 13.33 -18.51 1.00
C THR A 47 13.53 -17.00 0.90
N ILE A 48 12.62 -16.21 1.47
CA ILE A 48 12.73 -14.74 1.54
C ILE A 48 14.01 -14.32 2.24
N ALA A 49 14.32 -14.92 3.40
CA ALA A 49 15.52 -14.59 4.16
C ALA A 49 16.81 -14.97 3.41
N GLN A 50 16.80 -16.06 2.64
CA GLN A 50 17.95 -16.49 1.84
C GLN A 50 18.18 -15.61 0.61
N GLU A 51 17.11 -15.27 -0.12
CA GLU A 51 17.21 -14.52 -1.38
C GLU A 51 17.31 -13.00 -1.17
N GLY A 52 16.82 -12.49 -0.04
CA GLY A 52 16.80 -11.06 0.26
C GLY A 52 16.10 -10.27 -0.84
N SER A 53 16.67 -9.13 -1.24
CA SER A 53 16.08 -8.25 -2.27
C SER A 53 15.87 -8.94 -3.62
N SER A 54 16.63 -9.98 -3.95
CA SER A 54 16.48 -10.69 -5.23
C SER A 54 15.17 -11.47 -5.35
N TYR A 55 14.48 -11.72 -4.23
CA TYR A 55 13.15 -12.35 -4.19
C TYR A 55 12.06 -11.45 -4.80
N ILE A 56 12.29 -10.14 -4.86
CA ILE A 56 11.35 -9.16 -5.43
C ILE A 56 11.58 -9.07 -6.95
N PRO A 57 10.56 -9.33 -7.79
CA PRO A 57 10.71 -9.33 -9.24
C PRO A 57 11.02 -7.93 -9.76
N GLN A 58 11.90 -7.89 -10.75
CA GLN A 58 12.28 -6.69 -11.49
C GLN A 58 12.03 -6.94 -12.98
N VAL A 59 11.39 -5.99 -13.66
CA VAL A 59 11.09 -6.06 -15.10
C VAL A 59 11.37 -4.71 -15.74
N ALA A 60 11.76 -4.67 -17.01
CA ALA A 60 11.89 -3.40 -17.73
C ALA A 60 10.52 -2.95 -18.26
N PHE A 61 10.28 -1.64 -18.28
CA PHE A 61 9.03 -1.04 -18.79
C PHE A 61 8.69 -1.52 -20.21
N LYS A 62 9.70 -1.57 -21.09
CA LYS A 62 9.56 -2.01 -22.49
C LYS A 62 9.05 -3.46 -22.63
N ASP A 63 9.23 -4.29 -21.61
CA ASP A 63 8.93 -5.72 -21.64
C ASP A 63 7.56 -6.05 -21.02
N LEU A 64 6.86 -5.09 -20.41
CA LEU A 64 5.61 -5.33 -19.66
C LEU A 64 4.54 -6.08 -20.46
N ASN A 65 4.40 -5.79 -21.76
CA ASN A 65 3.43 -6.45 -22.64
C ASN A 65 3.90 -7.80 -23.18
N ASN A 66 5.15 -8.20 -22.90
CA ASN A 66 5.79 -9.42 -23.41
C ASN A 66 6.19 -10.39 -22.28
N LEU A 67 5.77 -10.12 -21.04
CA LEU A 67 6.04 -11.01 -19.91
C LEU A 67 5.30 -12.34 -20.09
N SER A 68 6.00 -13.44 -19.80
CA SER A 68 5.41 -14.77 -19.76
C SER A 68 4.39 -14.91 -18.63
N GLU A 69 3.49 -15.89 -18.75
CA GLU A 69 2.53 -16.22 -17.70
C GLU A 69 3.22 -16.54 -16.36
N ALA A 70 4.38 -17.20 -16.39
CA ALA A 70 5.17 -17.50 -15.19
C ALA A 70 5.73 -16.23 -14.52
N GLN A 71 6.19 -15.25 -15.30
CA GLN A 71 6.64 -13.96 -14.77
C GLN A 71 5.47 -13.18 -14.14
N ILE A 72 4.32 -13.16 -14.81
CA ILE A 72 3.10 -12.51 -14.28
C ILE A 72 2.64 -13.22 -13.00
N ALA A 73 2.63 -14.55 -12.96
CA ALA A 73 2.28 -15.33 -11.78
C ALA A 73 3.25 -15.06 -10.61
N ASN A 74 4.55 -14.92 -10.88
CA ASN A 74 5.53 -14.56 -9.86
C ASN A 74 5.29 -13.16 -9.30
N ILE A 75 5.04 -12.15 -10.17
CA ILE A 75 4.67 -10.79 -9.74
C ILE A 75 3.38 -10.82 -8.91
N LYS A 76 2.35 -11.55 -9.37
CA LYS A 76 1.10 -11.70 -8.61
C LYS A 76 1.35 -12.30 -7.24
N ARG A 77 2.12 -13.39 -7.16
CA ARG A 77 2.42 -14.09 -5.90
C ARG A 77 3.19 -13.20 -4.93
N LYS A 78 4.22 -12.49 -5.40
CA LYS A 78 4.99 -11.59 -4.52
C LYS A 78 4.18 -10.38 -4.09
N GLY A 79 3.28 -9.92 -4.95
CA GLY A 79 2.51 -8.71 -4.72
C GLY A 79 3.33 -7.42 -4.85
N THR A 80 4.61 -7.49 -5.18
CA THR A 80 5.51 -6.34 -5.32
C THR A 80 6.34 -6.50 -6.58
N VAL A 81 6.60 -5.41 -7.30
CA VAL A 81 7.43 -5.39 -8.51
C VAL A 81 8.19 -4.07 -8.63
N VAL A 82 9.45 -4.16 -9.07
CA VAL A 82 10.21 -3.01 -9.57
C VAL A 82 10.08 -2.97 -11.09
N ILE A 83 9.67 -1.84 -11.64
CA ILE A 83 9.58 -1.63 -13.08
C ILE A 83 10.66 -0.60 -13.46
N LYS A 84 11.65 -1.08 -14.20
CA LYS A 84 12.85 -0.32 -14.58
C LYS A 84 12.60 0.54 -15.82
N ASP A 85 13.29 1.67 -15.91
CA ASP A 85 13.30 2.55 -17.08
C ASP A 85 11.90 3.02 -17.52
N VAL A 86 11.02 3.37 -16.56
CA VAL A 86 9.66 3.89 -16.88
C VAL A 86 9.75 5.32 -17.39
N VAL A 87 10.60 6.14 -16.77
CA VAL A 87 10.90 7.50 -17.19
C VAL A 87 12.40 7.60 -17.44
N ASP A 88 12.80 8.46 -18.38
CA ASP A 88 14.21 8.78 -18.60
C ASP A 88 14.87 9.37 -17.34
N ASP A 89 16.09 8.91 -17.04
CA ASP A 89 16.85 9.31 -15.86
C ASP A 89 17.02 10.84 -15.74
N ASP A 90 17.32 11.53 -16.84
CA ASP A 90 17.55 12.98 -16.84
C ASP A 90 16.24 13.72 -16.57
N GLN A 91 15.12 13.24 -17.12
CA GLN A 91 13.79 13.77 -16.84
C GLN A 91 13.41 13.61 -15.35
N ALA A 92 13.68 12.44 -14.76
CA ALA A 92 13.43 12.19 -13.34
C ALA A 92 14.33 13.04 -12.42
N ARG A 93 15.61 13.21 -12.77
CA ARG A 93 16.53 14.12 -12.05
C ARG A 93 16.11 15.57 -12.17
N ALA A 94 15.67 16.01 -13.34
CA ALA A 94 15.13 17.37 -13.54
C ALA A 94 13.89 17.61 -12.66
N TRP A 95 13.03 16.61 -12.50
CA TRP A 95 11.91 16.70 -11.57
C TRP A 95 12.36 16.80 -10.11
N LYS A 96 13.39 16.06 -9.67
CA LYS A 96 13.99 16.23 -8.33
C LYS A 96 14.45 17.67 -8.12
N ALA A 97 15.23 18.21 -9.05
CA ALA A 97 15.74 19.57 -8.97
C ALA A 97 14.60 20.59 -8.88
N GLY A 98 13.54 20.42 -9.70
CA GLY A 98 12.36 21.27 -9.64
C GLY A 98 11.61 21.21 -8.30
N LEU A 99 11.57 20.05 -7.63
CA LEU A 99 11.01 19.94 -6.28
C LEU A 99 11.86 20.69 -5.25
N GLU A 100 13.19 20.57 -5.32
CA GLU A 100 14.12 21.26 -4.43
C GLU A 100 14.05 22.78 -4.60
N GLU A 101 13.97 23.27 -5.84
CA GLU A 101 13.76 24.68 -6.14
C GLU A 101 12.42 25.18 -5.59
N PHE A 102 11.35 24.39 -5.77
CA PHE A 102 10.04 24.72 -5.23
C PHE A 102 10.05 24.82 -3.70
N ILE A 103 10.69 23.86 -3.00
CA ILE A 103 10.86 23.89 -1.54
C ILE A 103 11.66 25.13 -1.12
N LYS A 104 12.75 25.44 -1.82
CA LYS A 104 13.60 26.61 -1.51
C LYS A 104 12.84 27.93 -1.67
N ALA A 105 12.00 28.03 -2.70
CA ALA A 105 11.16 29.21 -2.93
C ALA A 105 9.99 29.33 -1.92
N ASN A 106 9.60 28.21 -1.29
CA ASN A 106 8.46 28.12 -0.40
C ASN A 106 8.83 27.51 0.96
N PRO A 107 9.66 28.17 1.78
CA PRO A 107 10.11 27.64 3.08
C PRO A 107 8.96 27.38 4.06
N GLN A 108 7.81 28.05 3.87
CA GLN A 108 6.58 27.84 4.63
C GLN A 108 5.88 26.51 4.34
N ALA A 109 6.25 25.81 3.25
CA ALA A 109 5.64 24.53 2.90
C ALA A 109 5.75 23.52 4.05
N GLU A 110 4.61 22.95 4.44
CA GLU A 110 4.56 21.94 5.49
C GLU A 110 5.30 20.67 5.09
N GLY A 111 5.85 20.00 6.09
CA GLY A 111 6.53 18.74 5.92
C GLY A 111 6.86 18.11 7.27
N PHE A 112 7.35 16.89 7.20
CA PHE A 112 7.65 16.09 8.36
C PHE A 112 9.07 15.50 8.27
N PRO A 113 9.83 15.44 9.38
CA PRO A 113 9.59 16.18 10.62
C PRO A 113 9.77 17.69 10.41
N GLU A 114 9.18 18.52 11.26
CA GLU A 114 9.11 19.98 11.07
C GLU A 114 10.49 20.64 10.94
N ASP A 115 11.43 20.28 11.82
CA ASP A 115 12.79 20.85 11.88
C ASP A 115 13.76 20.26 10.85
N SER A 116 13.38 19.17 10.16
CA SER A 116 14.22 18.50 9.17
C SER A 116 13.35 17.77 8.16
N LYS A 117 12.55 18.54 7.40
CA LYS A 117 11.54 18.01 6.48
C LYS A 117 12.17 17.02 5.49
N GLN A 118 11.68 15.79 5.54
CA GLN A 118 12.01 14.71 4.60
C GLN A 118 10.80 14.34 3.74
N PHE A 119 9.60 14.46 4.31
CA PHE A 119 8.31 14.24 3.67
C PHE A 119 7.63 15.60 3.50
N PHE A 120 7.13 15.91 2.32
CA PHE A 120 6.60 17.24 2.01
C PHE A 120 5.09 17.17 1.77
N HIS A 121 4.31 18.02 2.44
CA HIS A 121 2.87 18.14 2.27
C HIS A 121 2.54 19.02 1.05
N LEU A 122 3.11 18.64 -0.09
CA LEU A 122 3.01 19.33 -1.37
C LEU A 122 2.49 18.35 -2.42
N TYR A 123 1.57 18.83 -3.25
CA TYR A 123 0.76 17.96 -4.11
C TYR A 123 0.73 18.42 -5.57
N TRP A 124 0.85 19.73 -5.81
CA TRP A 124 0.60 20.37 -7.11
C TRP A 124 1.84 21.05 -7.68
N THR A 125 3.05 20.61 -7.32
CA THR A 125 4.25 21.12 -7.98
C THR A 125 4.23 20.73 -9.46
N LYS A 126 4.86 21.54 -10.33
CA LYS A 126 5.00 21.22 -11.76
C LYS A 126 5.58 19.82 -11.98
N SER A 127 6.62 19.45 -11.23
CA SER A 127 7.23 18.12 -11.30
C SER A 127 6.23 16.99 -10.99
N GLN A 128 5.40 17.14 -9.95
CA GLN A 128 4.39 16.13 -9.61
C GLN A 128 3.28 16.02 -10.66
N LEU A 129 2.82 17.15 -11.21
CA LEU A 129 1.82 17.16 -12.28
C LEU A 129 2.33 16.43 -13.53
N GLN A 130 3.55 16.77 -13.96
CA GLN A 130 4.18 16.17 -15.14
C GLN A 130 4.46 14.68 -14.94
N ALA A 131 4.96 14.27 -13.78
CA ALA A 131 5.23 12.86 -13.48
C ALA A 131 3.94 12.01 -13.54
N ARG A 132 2.84 12.49 -12.96
CA ARG A 132 1.53 11.80 -13.00
C ARG A 132 0.92 11.76 -14.39
N ALA A 133 1.15 12.81 -15.19
CA ALA A 133 0.67 12.92 -16.56
C ALA A 133 1.55 12.16 -17.57
N HIS A 134 2.71 11.65 -17.15
CA HIS A 134 3.68 11.02 -18.05
C HIS A 134 3.07 9.76 -18.71
N PRO A 135 3.14 9.61 -20.05
CA PRO A 135 2.51 8.50 -20.76
C PRO A 135 2.91 7.12 -20.23
N ASN A 136 4.19 6.91 -19.90
CA ASN A 136 4.67 5.62 -19.39
C ASN A 136 4.18 5.34 -17.97
N MET A 137 3.95 6.37 -17.13
CA MET A 137 3.38 6.21 -15.80
C MET A 137 1.92 5.77 -15.90
N LEU A 138 1.15 6.39 -16.81
CA LEU A 138 -0.23 6.01 -17.08
C LEU A 138 -0.32 4.60 -17.67
N ALA A 139 0.56 4.25 -18.62
CA ALA A 139 0.63 2.90 -19.18
C ALA A 139 0.98 1.85 -18.12
N THR A 140 1.93 2.16 -17.23
CA THR A 140 2.30 1.29 -16.11
C THR A 140 1.13 1.08 -15.14
N SER A 141 0.41 2.15 -14.78
CA SER A 141 -0.80 2.08 -13.96
C SER A 141 -1.86 1.18 -14.61
N ALA A 142 -2.13 1.37 -15.91
CA ALA A 142 -3.08 0.54 -16.65
C ALA A 142 -2.64 -0.95 -16.69
N TRP A 143 -1.36 -1.22 -16.89
CA TRP A 143 -0.83 -2.59 -16.90
C TRP A 143 -1.04 -3.27 -15.53
N LEU A 144 -0.69 -2.59 -14.44
CA LEU A 144 -0.87 -3.08 -13.06
C LEU A 144 -2.34 -3.31 -12.72
N ASN A 145 -3.21 -2.36 -13.09
CA ASN A 145 -4.65 -2.46 -12.88
C ASN A 145 -5.22 -3.73 -13.54
N ASN A 146 -4.76 -4.06 -14.75
CA ASN A 146 -5.21 -5.23 -15.51
C ASN A 146 -4.76 -6.58 -14.93
N LEU A 147 -3.93 -6.60 -13.88
CA LEU A 147 -3.64 -7.83 -13.11
C LEU A 147 -4.85 -8.27 -12.27
N TYR A 148 -5.77 -7.35 -11.96
CA TYR A 148 -7.04 -7.65 -11.31
C TYR A 148 -8.07 -8.18 -12.30
N ARG A 149 -8.90 -9.11 -11.84
CA ARG A 149 -9.93 -9.76 -12.66
C ARG A 149 -11.30 -9.65 -11.99
N ALA A 150 -12.31 -9.31 -12.78
CA ALA A 150 -13.71 -9.55 -12.42
C ALA A 150 -14.04 -11.03 -12.70
N THR A 151 -14.91 -11.63 -11.89
CA THR A 151 -15.19 -13.05 -11.93
C THR A 151 -16.14 -13.42 -13.07
N ASP A 152 -17.02 -12.52 -13.53
CA ASP A 152 -18.12 -12.89 -14.44
C ASP A 152 -18.36 -11.97 -15.65
N GLY A 153 -17.36 -11.24 -16.14
CA GLY A 153 -17.52 -10.35 -17.31
C GLY A 153 -18.56 -9.22 -17.12
N GLN A 154 -19.09 -9.07 -15.91
CA GLN A 154 -20.02 -8.01 -15.52
C GLN A 154 -19.31 -6.65 -15.57
N LYS A 155 -20.00 -5.65 -16.12
CA LYS A 155 -19.48 -4.29 -16.24
C LYS A 155 -20.02 -3.43 -15.10
N TYR A 156 -19.25 -3.30 -14.03
CA TYR A 156 -19.59 -2.46 -12.87
C TYR A 156 -19.35 -0.95 -13.09
N GLY A 157 -19.34 -0.50 -14.34
CA GLY A 157 -18.82 0.83 -14.68
C GLY A 157 -17.33 0.99 -14.37
N VAL A 158 -16.60 -0.14 -14.31
CA VAL A 158 -15.16 -0.20 -14.03
C VAL A 158 -14.40 -0.45 -15.32
N ASP A 159 -13.29 0.25 -15.49
CA ASP A 159 -12.34 0.04 -16.58
C ASP A 159 -10.92 0.02 -16.01
N MET A 160 -10.34 -1.17 -15.94
CA MET A 160 -8.98 -1.37 -15.43
C MET A 160 -7.92 -0.85 -16.41
N GLY A 161 -8.25 -0.70 -17.70
CA GLY A 161 -7.37 -0.14 -18.72
C GLY A 161 -7.33 1.38 -18.76
N THR A 162 -8.29 2.07 -18.11
CA THR A 162 -8.27 3.53 -17.97
C THR A 162 -7.67 3.92 -16.61
N PRO A 163 -6.41 4.39 -16.56
CA PRO A 163 -5.81 4.87 -15.33
C PRO A 163 -6.38 6.24 -14.92
N LEU A 164 -6.52 6.44 -13.62
CA LEU A 164 -6.82 7.72 -12.98
C LEU A 164 -5.62 8.18 -12.13
N SER A 165 -5.58 9.47 -11.80
CA SER A 165 -4.50 10.09 -11.04
C SER A 165 -4.93 10.42 -9.61
N TYR A 166 -4.17 9.92 -8.65
CA TYR A 166 -4.27 10.30 -7.23
C TYR A 166 -3.12 11.23 -6.86
N ALA A 167 -3.44 12.40 -6.33
CA ALA A 167 -2.47 13.37 -5.89
C ALA A 167 -2.00 13.05 -4.47
N ASP A 168 -0.72 12.74 -4.33
CA ASP A 168 -0.07 12.43 -3.06
C ASP A 168 1.19 13.29 -2.91
N ARG A 169 1.92 13.06 -1.83
CA ARG A 169 3.12 13.78 -1.43
C ARG A 169 4.34 13.26 -2.18
N PHE A 170 5.50 13.80 -1.81
CA PHE A 170 6.79 13.25 -2.17
C PHE A 170 7.71 13.24 -0.95
N ARG A 171 8.84 12.56 -1.09
CA ARG A 171 9.89 12.45 -0.08
C ARG A 171 11.23 12.78 -0.72
N ILE A 172 12.07 13.51 0.00
CA ILE A 172 13.51 13.66 -0.26
C ILE A 172 14.19 13.36 1.07
N ARG A 173 14.62 12.11 1.26
CA ARG A 173 15.22 11.63 2.50
C ARG A 173 16.73 11.74 2.43
N LYS A 174 17.32 12.51 3.33
CA LYS A 174 18.76 12.73 3.42
C LYS A 174 19.48 11.54 4.09
N PRO A 175 20.76 11.29 3.74
CA PRO A 175 21.65 10.43 4.51
C PRO A 175 21.65 10.73 6.02
N GLY A 176 21.72 9.68 6.83
CA GLY A 176 21.76 9.77 8.30
C GLY A 176 20.41 10.01 8.96
N PHE A 177 19.32 10.16 8.21
CA PHE A 177 17.98 10.32 8.78
C PHE A 177 17.44 8.99 9.33
N HIS A 178 17.12 8.97 10.63
CA HIS A 178 16.46 7.84 11.30
C HIS A 178 14.93 8.01 11.31
N CYS A 179 14.20 7.02 10.81
CA CYS A 179 12.74 7.03 10.63
C CYS A 179 12.08 5.91 11.45
N GLU A 180 11.35 6.25 12.50
CA GLU A 180 10.61 5.27 13.33
C GLU A 180 9.10 5.21 13.04
N LEU A 181 8.63 5.96 12.04
CA LEU A 181 7.21 6.31 11.91
C LEU A 181 6.39 5.31 11.10
N LEU A 182 7.06 4.49 10.29
CA LEU A 182 6.41 3.58 9.35
C LEU A 182 6.92 2.15 9.60
N PRO A 183 6.57 1.53 10.76
CA PRO A 183 6.81 0.11 11.00
C PRO A 183 6.00 -0.76 10.01
N PRO A 184 6.17 -2.09 9.98
CA PRO A 184 5.37 -2.96 9.12
C PRO A 184 3.86 -2.73 9.28
N HIS A 185 3.19 -2.40 8.19
CA HIS A 185 1.75 -2.09 8.15
C HIS A 185 1.11 -2.45 6.81
N ILE A 186 -0.22 -2.48 6.78
CA ILE A 186 -1.04 -2.53 5.56
C ILE A 186 -2.02 -1.35 5.59
N ASP A 187 -2.11 -0.61 4.49
CA ASP A 187 -3.03 0.51 4.34
C ASP A 187 -4.42 0.08 3.80
N GLY A 188 -5.28 1.08 3.59
CA GLY A 188 -6.54 0.89 2.87
C GLY A 188 -7.60 0.18 3.70
N GLY A 189 -7.50 0.26 5.02
CA GLY A 189 -8.47 -0.19 6.02
C GLY A 189 -7.79 -0.93 7.18
N THR A 190 -8.50 -1.07 8.29
CA THR A 190 -7.99 -1.63 9.53
C THR A 190 -8.85 -2.83 9.94
N ILE A 191 -9.70 -2.67 10.96
CA ILE A 191 -10.62 -3.68 11.45
C ILE A 191 -11.72 -3.94 10.44
N GLU A 192 -11.93 -2.99 9.52
CA GLU A 192 -12.85 -3.11 8.40
C GLU A 192 -12.65 -4.40 7.60
N ARG A 193 -11.42 -4.94 7.52
CA ARG A 193 -11.12 -6.25 6.88
C ARG A 193 -11.92 -7.42 7.45
N TRP A 194 -12.33 -7.34 8.71
CA TRP A 194 -13.18 -8.34 9.36
C TRP A 194 -14.58 -7.82 9.63
N GLU A 195 -14.73 -6.53 9.92
CA GLU A 195 -16.01 -5.94 10.34
C GLU A 195 -16.95 -5.63 9.17
N ASP A 196 -16.44 -4.98 8.12
CA ASP A 196 -17.23 -4.65 6.93
C ASP A 196 -17.46 -5.91 6.09
N GLU A 197 -18.71 -6.18 5.71
CA GLU A 197 -19.06 -7.43 5.03
C GLU A 197 -18.44 -7.54 3.63
N ASN A 198 -18.37 -6.41 2.91
CA ASN A 198 -17.79 -6.35 1.57
C ASN A 198 -16.25 -6.42 1.60
N PHE A 199 -15.61 -5.81 2.59
CA PHE A 199 -14.18 -6.00 2.78
C PHE A 199 -13.88 -7.44 3.19
N ARG A 200 -14.64 -7.98 4.15
CA ARG A 200 -14.48 -9.37 4.60
C ARG A 200 -14.65 -10.37 3.46
N SER A 201 -15.54 -10.12 2.50
CA SER A 201 -15.71 -10.99 1.34
C SER A 201 -14.50 -11.01 0.39
N CYS A 202 -13.59 -10.02 0.48
CA CYS A 202 -12.29 -10.10 -0.19
C CYS A 202 -11.46 -11.30 0.27
N PHE A 203 -11.73 -11.83 1.47
CA PHE A 203 -10.99 -12.93 2.08
C PHE A 203 -11.87 -14.16 2.35
N ALA A 204 -12.96 -14.31 1.60
CA ALA A 204 -13.94 -15.37 1.79
C ALA A 204 -13.31 -16.77 1.72
N ASP A 205 -12.42 -17.02 0.76
CA ASP A 205 -11.72 -18.30 0.61
C ASP A 205 -10.80 -18.61 1.81
N ILE A 206 -10.16 -17.59 2.38
CA ILE A 206 -9.36 -17.76 3.59
C ILE A 206 -10.26 -18.13 4.78
N LEU A 207 -11.36 -17.40 4.95
CA LEU A 207 -12.30 -17.60 6.07
C LEU A 207 -13.12 -18.89 5.93
N SER A 208 -13.24 -19.48 4.74
CA SER A 208 -13.84 -20.80 4.54
C SER A 208 -12.88 -21.96 4.87
N GLY A 209 -11.59 -21.68 5.03
CA GLY A 209 -10.50 -22.64 5.21
C GLY A 209 -9.83 -23.09 3.89
N GLU A 210 -10.25 -22.56 2.74
CA GLU A 210 -9.67 -22.87 1.43
C GLU A 210 -8.64 -21.82 0.99
N TRP A 211 -7.76 -21.41 1.90
CA TRP A 211 -6.81 -20.29 1.73
C TRP A 211 -5.97 -20.35 0.43
N ALA A 212 -5.66 -21.55 -0.06
CA ALA A 212 -4.88 -21.72 -1.29
C ALA A 212 -5.64 -21.29 -2.57
N LYS A 213 -6.98 -21.18 -2.52
CA LYS A 213 -7.81 -20.67 -3.62
C LYS A 213 -7.88 -19.15 -3.67
N HIS A 214 -7.53 -18.48 -2.57
CA HIS A 214 -7.60 -17.03 -2.45
C HIS A 214 -6.83 -16.35 -3.58
N ASP A 215 -7.52 -15.54 -4.38
CA ASP A 215 -6.88 -14.63 -5.34
C ASP A 215 -6.86 -13.20 -4.77
N PRO A 216 -5.69 -12.69 -4.35
CA PRO A 216 -5.56 -11.30 -3.93
C PRO A 216 -6.05 -10.29 -5.00
N TYR A 217 -6.09 -10.70 -6.26
CA TYR A 217 -6.44 -9.87 -7.41
C TYR A 217 -7.91 -9.97 -7.83
N ALA A 218 -8.75 -10.63 -7.03
CA ALA A 218 -10.20 -10.58 -7.21
C ALA A 218 -10.70 -9.12 -7.07
N LEU A 219 -11.40 -8.64 -8.10
CA LEU A 219 -11.82 -7.24 -8.19
C LEU A 219 -13.14 -6.97 -7.46
N GLU A 220 -14.12 -7.84 -7.60
CA GLU A 220 -15.51 -7.58 -7.20
C GLU A 220 -15.64 -7.16 -5.73
N PRO A 221 -15.21 -7.96 -4.74
CA PRO A 221 -15.28 -7.57 -3.33
C PRO A 221 -14.62 -6.21 -3.02
N ARG A 222 -13.61 -5.84 -3.79
CA ARG A 222 -12.83 -4.61 -3.60
C ARG A 222 -13.57 -3.35 -4.02
N LEU A 223 -14.61 -3.44 -4.85
CA LEU A 223 -15.35 -2.28 -5.36
C LEU A 223 -16.32 -1.68 -4.34
N TRP A 224 -16.83 -2.51 -3.41
CA TRP A 224 -17.88 -2.11 -2.46
C TRP A 224 -17.43 -2.13 -1.00
N ARG A 225 -16.17 -2.48 -0.74
CA ARG A 225 -15.61 -2.47 0.61
C ARG A 225 -15.62 -1.06 1.20
N LYS A 226 -15.93 -0.96 2.48
CA LYS A 226 -15.71 0.27 3.24
C LYS A 226 -14.35 0.20 3.90
N THR A 227 -13.44 1.09 3.51
CA THR A 227 -12.09 1.17 4.10
C THR A 227 -12.04 2.00 5.38
N SER A 228 -13.12 2.74 5.67
CA SER A 228 -13.28 3.59 6.86
C SER A 228 -14.69 3.44 7.43
N LEU A 229 -14.81 2.81 8.59
CA LEU A 229 -16.07 2.79 9.36
C LEU A 229 -16.10 3.86 10.47
N TYR A 230 -14.93 4.38 10.84
CA TYR A 230 -14.75 5.22 12.04
C TYR A 230 -14.26 6.65 11.74
N GLY A 231 -14.23 7.06 10.46
CA GLY A 231 -13.92 8.45 10.11
C GLY A 231 -12.51 8.94 10.48
N ARG A 232 -11.53 8.02 10.60
CA ARG A 232 -10.14 8.37 10.96
C ARG A 232 -9.53 9.36 9.95
N PRO A 233 -8.69 10.30 10.41
CA PRO A 233 -7.97 11.21 9.52
C PRO A 233 -6.98 10.47 8.63
N ASN A 234 -6.54 11.12 7.54
CA ASN A 234 -5.51 10.64 6.60
C ASN A 234 -5.82 9.29 5.93
N GLN A 235 -7.10 8.95 5.76
CA GLN A 235 -7.51 7.73 5.07
C GLN A 235 -7.68 7.98 3.58
N SER A 236 -7.09 7.09 2.78
CA SER A 236 -7.37 7.00 1.34
C SER A 236 -8.83 6.66 1.10
N SER A 237 -9.57 7.52 0.40
CA SER A 237 -10.97 7.29 0.01
C SER A 237 -11.13 6.61 -1.35
N ILE A 238 -10.02 6.31 -2.03
CA ILE A 238 -10.00 5.64 -3.33
C ILE A 238 -9.64 4.15 -3.24
N PHE A 239 -10.03 3.39 -4.26
CA PHE A 239 -9.48 2.07 -4.53
C PHE A 239 -8.17 2.20 -5.33
N ARG A 240 -7.05 1.96 -4.64
CA ARG A 240 -5.73 1.74 -5.25
C ARG A 240 -5.54 0.24 -5.44
N THR A 241 -5.24 -0.19 -6.66
CA THR A 241 -4.84 -1.58 -6.95
C THR A 241 -3.45 -1.83 -6.36
N PHE A 242 -2.53 -0.93 -6.71
CA PHE A 242 -1.18 -0.89 -6.18
C PHE A 242 -0.92 0.49 -5.57
N GLN A 243 -0.29 0.48 -4.40
CA GLN A 243 0.49 1.64 -4.00
C GLN A 243 1.78 1.65 -4.81
N GLY A 244 2.43 2.81 -4.90
CA GLY A 244 3.66 2.90 -5.66
C GLY A 244 4.33 4.25 -5.57
N TRP A 245 5.58 4.26 -6.00
CA TRP A 245 6.36 5.48 -6.15
C TRP A 245 7.27 5.45 -7.37
N LEU A 246 7.55 6.65 -7.88
CA LEU A 246 8.54 6.92 -8.90
C LEU A 246 9.84 7.38 -8.23
N SER A 247 10.96 6.74 -8.58
CA SER A 247 12.28 7.13 -8.09
C SER A 247 12.77 8.38 -8.77
N LEU A 248 13.33 9.31 -8.00
CA LEU A 248 13.98 10.52 -8.49
C LEU A 248 15.48 10.54 -8.22
N SER A 249 15.97 9.55 -7.48
CA SER A 249 17.38 9.35 -7.17
C SER A 249 17.75 7.87 -7.29
N LYS A 250 19.04 7.59 -7.21
CA LYS A 250 19.53 6.23 -7.03
C LYS A 250 19.34 5.85 -5.55
N THR A 251 18.77 4.68 -5.27
CA THR A 251 18.58 4.20 -3.89
C THR A 251 18.53 2.67 -3.87
N GLY A 252 19.27 2.04 -2.96
CA GLY A 252 19.23 0.60 -2.72
C GLY A 252 18.97 0.20 -1.27
N PRO A 253 19.12 -1.10 -0.95
CA PRO A 253 19.04 -1.60 0.42
C PRO A 253 20.01 -0.89 1.37
N GLY A 254 19.51 -0.46 2.54
CA GLY A 254 20.27 0.31 3.54
C GLY A 254 20.27 1.82 3.31
N GLU A 255 19.75 2.30 2.17
CA GLU A 255 19.76 3.71 1.79
C GLU A 255 18.42 4.41 2.06
N GLY A 256 17.66 3.91 3.05
CA GLY A 256 16.42 4.53 3.47
C GLY A 256 15.22 4.21 2.59
N THR A 257 15.27 3.08 1.86
CA THR A 257 14.26 2.66 0.87
C THR A 257 13.02 1.99 1.50
N LEU A 258 12.12 1.46 0.66
CA LEU A 258 10.95 0.67 1.06
C LEU A 258 11.38 -0.76 1.47
N LYS A 259 10.75 -1.29 2.51
CA LYS A 259 10.74 -2.73 2.82
C LYS A 259 9.34 -3.30 2.61
N VAL A 260 9.26 -4.56 2.18
CA VAL A 260 8.00 -5.30 2.02
C VAL A 260 8.14 -6.71 2.61
N PHE A 261 7.02 -7.34 2.97
CA PHE A 261 6.94 -8.80 3.06
C PHE A 261 6.46 -9.33 1.70
N PRO A 262 7.35 -9.86 0.83
CA PRO A 262 7.08 -10.05 -0.59
C PRO A 262 6.33 -11.36 -0.90
N ASP A 263 5.26 -11.70 -0.18
CA ASP A 263 4.36 -12.79 -0.54
C ASP A 263 2.93 -12.48 -0.06
N VAL A 264 2.15 -11.87 -0.95
CA VAL A 264 0.83 -11.30 -0.61
C VAL A 264 -0.23 -12.38 -0.34
N LEU A 265 -0.10 -13.56 -0.94
CA LEU A 265 -1.07 -14.64 -0.74
C LEU A 265 -0.92 -15.21 0.67
N ILE A 266 0.30 -15.60 1.06
CA ILE A 266 0.51 -16.20 2.38
C ILE A 266 0.36 -15.17 3.50
N SER A 267 0.77 -13.91 3.29
CA SER A 267 0.57 -12.86 4.29
C SER A 267 -0.90 -12.57 4.54
N ASN A 268 -1.73 -12.52 3.47
CA ASN A 268 -3.17 -12.37 3.60
C ASN A 268 -3.78 -13.53 4.39
N ALA A 269 -3.46 -14.78 4.03
CA ALA A 269 -3.97 -15.96 4.72
C ALA A 269 -3.63 -15.92 6.21
N TYR A 270 -2.37 -15.64 6.55
CA TYR A 270 -1.93 -15.59 7.93
C TYR A 270 -2.59 -14.47 8.74
N ILE A 271 -2.56 -13.24 8.23
CA ILE A 271 -3.09 -12.07 8.95
C ILE A 271 -4.59 -12.21 9.16
N ILE A 272 -5.35 -12.67 8.16
CA ILE A 272 -6.81 -12.79 8.26
C ILE A 272 -7.22 -13.90 9.23
N LEU A 273 -6.49 -15.03 9.27
CA LEU A 273 -6.75 -16.11 10.23
C LEU A 273 -6.25 -15.79 11.65
N ARG A 274 -5.22 -14.96 11.79
CA ARG A 274 -4.53 -14.69 13.06
C ARG A 274 -5.45 -14.34 14.25
N PRO A 275 -6.53 -13.55 14.12
CA PRO A 275 -7.42 -13.25 15.24
C PRO A 275 -8.18 -14.45 15.81
N PHE A 276 -8.28 -15.55 15.06
CA PHE A 276 -8.99 -16.76 15.48
C PHE A 276 -8.09 -17.77 16.20
N PHE A 277 -6.80 -17.48 16.39
CA PHE A 277 -5.86 -18.38 17.06
C PHE A 277 -5.12 -17.65 18.17
N ARG A 278 -5.18 -18.17 19.39
CA ARG A 278 -4.40 -17.66 20.53
C ARG A 278 -3.23 -18.59 20.83
N PRO A 279 -2.08 -18.06 21.27
CA PRO A 279 -0.96 -18.90 21.67
C PRO A 279 -1.29 -19.64 22.98
N LEU A 280 -0.76 -20.86 23.11
CA LEU A 280 -0.82 -21.69 24.32
C LEU A 280 0.46 -21.61 25.16
N VAL A 281 1.50 -21.01 24.59
CA VAL A 281 2.80 -20.75 25.21
C VAL A 281 3.09 -19.24 25.17
N PRO A 282 4.01 -18.72 25.99
CA PRO A 282 4.46 -17.33 25.87
C PRO A 282 4.94 -16.99 24.46
N VAL A 283 4.70 -15.75 23.99
CA VAL A 283 5.04 -15.33 22.61
C VAL A 283 6.54 -15.27 22.33
N ASP A 284 7.36 -15.27 23.38
CA ASP A 284 8.83 -15.32 23.35
C ASP A 284 9.39 -16.74 23.54
N SER A 285 8.52 -17.76 23.63
CA SER A 285 8.92 -19.17 23.67
C SER A 285 9.52 -19.60 22.34
N GLU A 286 10.57 -20.45 22.38
CA GLU A 286 11.13 -21.10 21.19
C GLU A 286 10.10 -21.99 20.46
N ASP A 287 9.10 -22.49 21.19
CA ASP A 287 8.06 -23.34 20.65
C ASP A 287 6.88 -22.56 20.04
N ILE A 288 6.91 -21.22 20.02
CA ILE A 288 5.80 -20.38 19.53
C ILE A 288 5.47 -20.61 18.05
N LEU A 289 6.42 -21.13 17.27
CA LEU A 289 6.25 -21.40 15.84
C LEU A 289 5.56 -22.74 15.55
N ASP A 290 5.42 -23.62 16.55
CA ASP A 290 4.78 -24.92 16.38
C ASP A 290 3.25 -24.76 16.39
N ALA A 291 2.59 -25.25 15.34
CA ALA A 291 1.14 -25.21 15.19
C ALA A 291 0.38 -25.81 16.38
N LYS A 292 0.95 -26.80 17.09
CA LYS A 292 0.32 -27.42 18.28
C LYS A 292 0.17 -26.45 19.46
N ASN A 293 0.94 -25.36 19.45
CA ASN A 293 0.93 -24.33 20.50
C ASN A 293 -0.03 -23.18 20.20
N TRP A 294 -0.97 -23.40 19.29
CA TRP A 294 -2.03 -22.46 18.94
C TRP A 294 -3.38 -23.13 19.08
N ALA A 295 -4.34 -22.44 19.70
CA ALA A 295 -5.70 -22.91 19.84
C ALA A 295 -6.68 -21.93 19.21
N PHE A 296 -7.73 -22.46 18.59
CA PHE A 296 -8.85 -21.67 18.10
C PHE A 296 -9.48 -20.85 19.24
N ASP A 297 -9.79 -19.58 18.98
CA ASP A 297 -10.38 -18.67 19.96
C ASP A 297 -11.29 -17.60 19.32
N ILE A 298 -12.55 -17.62 19.72
CA ILE A 298 -13.57 -16.59 19.43
C ILE A 298 -14.19 -16.03 20.71
N SER A 299 -13.52 -16.18 21.85
CA SER A 299 -13.98 -15.72 23.16
C SER A 299 -13.43 -14.34 23.54
N THR A 300 -12.34 -13.91 22.92
CA THR A 300 -11.65 -12.64 23.17
C THR A 300 -11.89 -11.60 22.08
N PRO A 301 -11.87 -10.29 22.40
CA PRO A 301 -11.99 -9.22 21.42
C PRO A 301 -10.68 -8.95 20.67
N ASP A 302 -9.65 -9.77 20.84
CA ASP A 302 -8.30 -9.50 20.37
C ASP A 302 -8.18 -9.66 18.84
N PHE A 303 -7.72 -8.62 18.16
CA PHE A 303 -7.30 -8.66 16.76
C PHE A 303 -5.84 -8.22 16.71
N PRO A 304 -4.88 -9.17 16.74
CA PRO A 304 -3.46 -8.85 16.81
C PRO A 304 -3.03 -7.88 15.70
N GLY A 305 -2.37 -6.78 16.06
CA GLY A 305 -1.95 -5.74 15.12
C GLY A 305 -3.01 -4.67 14.84
N ILE A 306 -4.17 -4.75 15.47
CA ILE A 306 -5.18 -3.69 15.49
C ILE A 306 -5.12 -2.97 16.83
N PHE A 307 -5.08 -1.64 16.78
CA PHE A 307 -4.93 -0.81 17.98
C PHE A 307 -5.97 0.31 17.98
N GLN A 308 -6.55 0.59 19.13
CA GLN A 308 -7.39 1.78 19.30
C GLN A 308 -6.49 3.03 19.37
N ILE A 309 -6.82 4.08 18.61
CA ILE A 309 -6.02 5.33 18.55
C ILE A 309 -6.52 6.44 19.45
N ASP A 310 -7.81 6.44 19.78
CA ASP A 310 -8.41 7.47 20.62
C ASP A 310 -9.57 6.89 21.45
N SER A 311 -10.01 7.64 22.45
CA SER A 311 -11.19 7.31 23.26
C SER A 311 -12.50 7.44 22.48
N GLU A 312 -12.47 8.05 21.28
CA GLU A 312 -13.65 8.37 20.46
C GLU A 312 -14.02 7.23 19.48
N GLY A 313 -13.18 6.20 19.36
CA GLY A 313 -13.54 4.91 18.76
C GLY A 313 -12.85 4.59 17.43
N GLY A 314 -11.75 5.28 17.08
CA GLY A 314 -10.93 4.95 15.92
C GLY A 314 -9.96 3.79 16.15
N PHE A 315 -9.65 3.03 15.09
CA PHE A 315 -8.68 1.91 15.11
C PHE A 315 -7.61 2.04 14.03
N VAL A 316 -6.34 1.74 14.29
CA VAL A 316 -5.27 1.62 13.28
C VAL A 316 -4.72 0.21 13.18
N GLY A 317 -3.98 -0.04 12.11
CA GLY A 317 -3.51 -1.36 11.70
C GLY A 317 -4.12 -1.78 10.35
N PRO A 318 -3.83 -3.01 9.88
CA PRO A 318 -2.99 -4.02 10.53
C PRO A 318 -1.52 -3.61 10.62
N HIS A 319 -0.94 -3.69 11.82
CA HIS A 319 0.47 -3.41 12.12
C HIS A 319 1.15 -4.69 12.65
N PRO A 320 1.56 -5.62 11.77
CA PRO A 320 2.20 -6.84 12.21
C PRO A 320 3.57 -6.57 12.85
N THR A 321 3.94 -7.37 13.84
CA THR A 321 5.22 -7.32 14.54
C THR A 321 5.68 -8.74 14.84
N THR A 322 6.97 -8.97 15.11
CA THR A 322 7.48 -10.30 15.48
C THR A 322 6.73 -10.90 16.68
N LYS A 323 6.27 -10.08 17.63
CA LYS A 323 5.50 -10.57 18.79
C LYS A 323 4.05 -10.94 18.43
N LEU A 324 3.40 -10.14 17.59
CA LEU A 324 1.98 -10.34 17.25
C LEU A 324 1.81 -11.38 16.14
N HIS A 325 2.80 -11.50 15.26
CA HIS A 325 2.80 -12.28 14.02
C HIS A 325 4.13 -13.07 13.87
N PRO A 326 4.47 -13.95 14.83
CA PRO A 326 5.82 -14.54 14.92
C PRO A 326 6.22 -15.37 13.70
N HIS A 327 5.29 -16.09 13.08
CA HIS A 327 5.58 -16.92 11.91
C HIS A 327 5.92 -16.13 10.64
N MET A 328 5.70 -14.81 10.62
CA MET A 328 6.16 -13.98 9.51
C MET A 328 7.67 -13.72 9.59
N LEU A 329 8.32 -13.88 10.76
CA LEU A 329 9.75 -13.66 10.96
C LEU A 329 10.25 -12.28 10.45
N LEU A 330 9.46 -11.23 10.71
CA LEU A 330 9.60 -9.90 10.09
C LEU A 330 10.99 -9.28 10.22
N ASP A 331 11.74 -9.62 11.28
CA ASP A 331 13.12 -9.14 11.46
C ASP A 331 14.07 -9.59 10.33
N THR A 332 13.74 -10.70 9.66
CA THR A 332 14.53 -11.29 8.56
C THR A 332 13.81 -11.30 7.21
N THR A 333 12.49 -11.07 7.19
CA THR A 333 11.66 -11.19 5.98
C THR A 333 11.03 -9.88 5.52
N MET A 334 11.16 -8.80 6.32
CA MET A 334 10.92 -7.45 5.81
C MET A 334 12.09 -7.05 4.92
N THR A 335 11.91 -7.31 3.63
CA THR A 335 12.92 -7.25 2.59
C THR A 335 12.94 -5.88 1.94
N SER A 336 14.11 -5.24 1.91
CA SER A 336 14.32 -3.99 1.18
C SER A 336 14.17 -4.22 -0.31
N VAL A 337 13.52 -3.29 -0.99
CA VAL A 337 13.41 -3.35 -2.46
C VAL A 337 14.80 -3.28 -3.10
N PRO A 338 15.00 -3.92 -4.27
CA PRO A 338 16.25 -3.81 -5.03
C PRO A 338 16.66 -2.38 -5.32
N GLU A 339 17.91 -2.21 -5.75
CA GLU A 339 18.41 -0.91 -6.22
C GLU A 339 17.54 -0.35 -7.35
N VAL A 340 17.10 0.89 -7.15
CA VAL A 340 16.38 1.72 -8.12
C VAL A 340 17.27 2.87 -8.58
N SER A 341 17.12 3.24 -9.85
CA SER A 341 17.67 4.44 -10.48
C SER A 341 16.57 5.48 -10.70
N PRO A 342 16.89 6.77 -10.92
CA PRO A 342 15.89 7.75 -11.31
C PRO A 342 15.05 7.25 -12.49
N GLY A 343 13.74 7.42 -12.44
CA GLY A 343 12.85 6.95 -13.49
C GLY A 343 12.35 5.51 -13.33
N ASP A 344 12.96 4.72 -12.46
CA ASP A 344 12.40 3.44 -12.02
C ASP A 344 11.17 3.66 -11.13
N THR A 345 10.30 2.65 -11.07
CA THR A 345 9.15 2.66 -10.19
C THR A 345 9.09 1.39 -9.35
N VAL A 346 8.48 1.49 -8.18
CA VAL A 346 8.17 0.34 -7.32
C VAL A 346 6.69 0.36 -7.01
N PHE A 347 6.04 -0.78 -7.21
CA PHE A 347 4.63 -0.97 -6.91
C PHE A 347 4.42 -2.17 -6.00
N TRP A 348 3.51 -2.03 -5.03
CA TRP A 348 3.08 -3.12 -4.16
C TRP A 348 1.55 -3.14 -4.06
N HIS A 349 1.00 -4.35 -4.12
CA HIS A 349 -0.42 -4.65 -4.05
C HIS A 349 -1.00 -4.07 -2.76
N CYS A 350 -2.26 -3.60 -2.81
CA CYS A 350 -2.88 -2.87 -1.70
C CYS A 350 -2.97 -3.61 -0.35
N ASP A 351 -2.76 -4.93 -0.32
CA ASP A 351 -2.69 -5.75 0.89
C ASP A 351 -1.26 -6.19 1.31
N VAL A 352 -0.21 -5.74 0.61
CA VAL A 352 1.17 -6.09 0.98
C VAL A 352 1.56 -5.37 2.27
N VAL A 353 2.11 -6.14 3.21
CA VAL A 353 2.78 -5.59 4.40
C VAL A 353 4.04 -4.87 3.96
N HIS A 354 4.16 -3.61 4.35
CA HIS A 354 5.30 -2.78 3.97
C HIS A 354 5.72 -1.85 5.11
N SER A 355 6.95 -1.37 5.05
CA SER A 355 7.54 -0.44 6.00
C SER A 355 8.59 0.41 5.29
N VAL A 356 9.13 1.42 5.96
CA VAL A 356 10.31 2.15 5.47
C VAL A 356 11.53 1.69 6.26
N GLU A 357 12.70 1.64 5.64
CA GLU A 357 13.95 1.39 6.37
C GLU A 357 14.15 2.43 7.48
N GLN A 358 14.50 1.97 8.68
CA GLN A 358 14.69 2.87 9.81
C GLN A 358 15.87 3.79 9.60
N GLU A 359 16.99 3.26 9.08
CA GLU A 359 18.19 4.04 8.82
C GLU A 359 18.34 4.37 7.33
N HIS A 360 19.16 5.38 7.05
CA HIS A 360 19.66 5.68 5.71
C HIS A 360 21.18 5.84 5.83
N THR A 361 21.93 4.81 5.48
CA THR A 361 23.41 4.78 5.60
C THR A 361 24.13 5.06 4.27
N GLY A 362 23.39 5.21 3.18
CA GLY A 362 23.89 5.69 1.88
C GLY A 362 24.44 7.13 1.89
N SER A 363 24.92 7.59 0.75
CA SER A 363 25.63 8.88 0.60
C SER A 363 24.87 9.96 -0.19
N GLU A 364 23.80 9.58 -0.90
CA GLU A 364 22.94 10.48 -1.66
C GLU A 364 21.52 10.48 -1.08
N ASP A 365 20.69 11.46 -1.46
CA ASP A 365 19.29 11.47 -1.03
C ASP A 365 18.52 10.27 -1.61
N SER A 366 17.60 9.71 -0.81
CA SER A 366 16.50 8.87 -1.30
C SER A 366 15.26 9.70 -1.60
N ALA A 367 15.04 10.00 -2.88
CA ALA A 367 13.98 10.90 -3.35
C ALA A 367 12.95 10.15 -4.20
N VAL A 368 11.68 10.28 -3.85
CA VAL A 368 10.57 9.59 -4.55
C VAL A 368 9.31 10.44 -4.60
N MET A 369 8.50 10.29 -5.65
CA MET A 369 7.12 10.78 -5.69
C MET A 369 6.14 9.63 -5.46
N TYR A 370 5.15 9.79 -4.57
CA TYR A 370 4.10 8.79 -4.41
C TYR A 370 3.09 8.91 -5.55
N ILE A 371 2.98 7.85 -6.36
CA ILE A 371 2.12 7.76 -7.54
C ILE A 371 1.57 6.32 -7.58
N PRO A 372 0.35 6.06 -7.06
CA PRO A 372 -0.23 4.73 -7.05
C PRO A 372 -0.81 4.34 -8.42
N ALA A 373 -1.13 3.06 -8.59
CA ALA A 373 -1.99 2.62 -9.67
C ALA A 373 -3.46 2.70 -9.21
N MET A 374 -4.27 3.40 -10.01
CA MET A 374 -5.67 3.70 -9.69
C MET A 374 -6.51 3.48 -10.95
N PRO A 375 -7.42 2.49 -10.97
CA PRO A 375 -8.28 2.24 -12.13
C PRO A 375 -9.48 3.19 -12.15
N LEU A 376 -10.12 3.30 -13.31
CA LEU A 376 -11.44 3.93 -13.42
C LEU A 376 -12.49 3.05 -12.73
N THR A 377 -13.05 3.57 -11.64
CA THR A 377 -14.28 3.06 -11.01
C THR A 377 -15.21 4.23 -10.75
N PRO A 378 -16.52 4.03 -10.54
CA PRO A 378 -17.43 5.13 -10.19
C PRO A 378 -16.97 5.90 -8.95
N ALA A 379 -16.52 5.19 -7.90
CA ALA A 379 -16.01 5.81 -6.67
C ALA A 379 -14.72 6.61 -6.91
N ASN A 380 -13.79 6.04 -7.67
CA ASN A 380 -12.51 6.67 -8.00
C ASN A 380 -12.71 7.92 -8.88
N MET A 381 -13.60 7.87 -9.87
CA MET A 381 -13.94 9.04 -10.70
C MET A 381 -14.55 10.15 -9.86
N GLY A 382 -15.50 9.81 -8.97
CA GLY A 382 -16.10 10.79 -8.07
C GLY A 382 -15.06 11.45 -7.14
N TYR A 383 -14.00 10.73 -6.74
CA TYR A 383 -12.86 11.33 -6.04
C TYR A 383 -12.07 12.28 -6.93
N VAL A 384 -11.71 11.86 -8.14
CA VAL A 384 -10.93 12.67 -9.10
C VAL A 384 -11.64 13.99 -9.43
N GLU A 385 -12.97 13.97 -9.58
CA GLU A 385 -13.77 15.19 -9.77
C GLU A 385 -13.61 16.18 -8.61
N ARG A 386 -13.63 15.71 -7.36
CA ARG A 386 -13.36 16.56 -6.19
C ARG A 386 -11.91 17.02 -6.18
N GLN A 387 -10.96 16.12 -6.41
CA GLN A 387 -9.53 16.42 -6.45
C GLN A 387 -9.23 17.56 -7.43
N ARG A 388 -9.86 17.57 -8.61
CA ARG A 388 -9.73 18.65 -9.60
C ARG A 388 -10.09 20.02 -9.01
N GLU A 389 -11.19 20.10 -8.26
CA GLU A 389 -11.61 21.37 -7.66
C GLU A 389 -10.62 21.86 -6.59
N TYR A 390 -9.96 20.95 -5.88
CA TYR A 390 -8.91 21.28 -4.92
C TYR A 390 -7.63 21.73 -5.64
N PHE A 391 -7.24 21.02 -6.70
CA PHE A 391 -6.12 21.40 -7.56
C PHE A 391 -6.27 22.82 -8.10
N ARG A 392 -7.44 23.16 -8.68
CA ARG A 392 -7.72 24.51 -9.20
C ARG A 392 -7.65 25.62 -8.15
N LYS A 393 -7.82 25.28 -6.87
CA LYS A 393 -7.73 26.20 -5.73
C LYS A 393 -6.37 26.16 -5.04
N GLY A 394 -5.44 25.31 -5.49
CA GLY A 394 -4.16 25.06 -4.83
C GLY A 394 -4.25 24.38 -3.46
N LEU A 395 -5.40 23.82 -3.08
CA LEU A 395 -5.64 23.23 -1.76
C LEU A 395 -5.10 21.80 -1.66
N PRO A 396 -4.68 21.32 -0.47
CA PRO A 396 -4.36 19.90 -0.26
C PRO A 396 -5.47 18.98 -0.76
N PRO A 397 -5.20 17.86 -1.45
CA PRO A 397 -6.23 16.98 -1.99
C PRO A 397 -7.21 16.48 -0.91
N PRO A 398 -8.44 16.06 -1.27
CA PRO A 398 -9.52 15.81 -0.31
C PRO A 398 -9.24 14.82 0.83
N ASP A 399 -8.27 13.91 0.67
CA ASP A 399 -7.90 12.91 1.69
C ASP A 399 -6.83 13.42 2.69
N PHE A 400 -6.22 14.57 2.41
CA PHE A 400 -5.15 15.13 3.22
C PHE A 400 -5.65 16.24 4.15
N PRO A 401 -4.96 16.49 5.27
CA PRO A 401 -5.33 17.56 6.18
C PRO A 401 -5.28 18.92 5.50
N VAL A 402 -6.12 19.83 6.00
CA VAL A 402 -6.06 21.24 5.61
C VAL A 402 -4.71 21.81 6.04
N ALA A 403 -4.04 22.51 5.13
CA ALA A 403 -2.78 23.19 5.41
C ALA A 403 -3.01 24.27 6.47
N THR A 404 -2.14 24.29 7.48
CA THR A 404 -2.15 25.27 8.58
C THR A 404 -1.37 26.54 8.24
N THR A 405 -0.41 26.43 7.33
CA THR A 405 0.49 27.52 6.90
C THR A 405 0.01 28.26 5.65
N GLY A 406 -1.16 27.91 5.11
CA GLY A 406 -1.69 28.47 3.86
C GLY A 406 -1.23 27.70 2.62
N VAL A 407 -1.70 28.15 1.45
CA VAL A 407 -1.45 27.50 0.14
C VAL A 407 -0.91 28.45 -0.93
N ASP A 408 -0.51 29.66 -0.53
CA ASP A 408 0.04 30.68 -1.41
C ASP A 408 1.51 30.34 -1.71
N PHE A 409 1.69 29.40 -2.64
CA PHE A 409 3.01 28.96 -3.08
C PHE A 409 3.42 29.64 -4.40
N VAL A 410 4.66 30.13 -4.44
CA VAL A 410 5.27 30.65 -5.67
C VAL A 410 5.57 29.50 -6.61
N GLY A 411 5.11 29.60 -7.85
CA GLY A 411 5.35 28.60 -8.90
C GLY A 411 4.52 27.32 -8.74
N LEU A 412 3.38 27.40 -8.04
CA LEU A 412 2.43 26.27 -7.96
C LEU A 412 1.99 25.86 -9.36
N GLY A 413 1.98 24.56 -9.62
CA GLY A 413 1.59 24.03 -10.92
C GLY A 413 0.11 24.29 -11.22
N THR A 414 -0.19 24.46 -12.50
CA THR A 414 -1.53 24.79 -13.01
C THR A 414 -1.91 23.84 -14.15
N GLU A 415 -3.13 23.98 -14.69
CA GLU A 415 -3.54 23.23 -15.88
C GLU A 415 -2.65 23.53 -17.10
N GLU A 416 -1.97 24.68 -17.14
CA GLU A 416 -1.05 25.06 -18.22
C GLU A 416 0.22 24.20 -18.22
N ASP A 417 0.63 23.69 -17.05
CA ASP A 417 1.76 22.76 -16.95
C ASP A 417 1.46 21.37 -17.51
N LEU A 418 0.20 21.13 -17.88
CA LEU A 418 -0.29 19.96 -18.59
C LEU A 418 -0.58 20.25 -20.08
N VAL A 419 -0.17 21.42 -20.60
CA VAL A 419 -0.23 21.71 -22.04
C VAL A 419 0.69 20.74 -22.78
N GLY A 420 0.14 20.03 -23.77
CA GLY A 420 0.82 18.95 -24.48
C GLY A 420 0.73 17.58 -23.79
N ALA A 421 0.13 17.50 -22.59
CA ALA A 421 -0.22 16.22 -22.00
C ALA A 421 -1.26 15.51 -22.87
N SER A 422 -1.17 14.19 -22.94
CA SER A 422 -2.11 13.39 -23.73
C SER A 422 -3.57 13.60 -23.25
N PRO A 423 -4.58 13.41 -24.12
CA PRO A 423 -5.98 13.38 -23.69
C PRO A 423 -6.23 12.43 -22.52
N LEU A 424 -5.48 11.31 -22.47
CA LEU A 424 -5.53 10.36 -21.36
C LEU A 424 -5.03 10.97 -20.04
N ALA A 425 -3.95 11.75 -20.06
CA ALA A 425 -3.43 12.42 -18.88
C ALA A 425 -4.41 13.45 -18.30
N ARG A 426 -5.04 14.26 -19.17
CA ARG A 426 -6.07 15.21 -18.74
C ARG A 426 -7.27 14.47 -18.14
N ARG A 427 -7.73 13.40 -18.80
CA ARG A 427 -8.82 12.54 -18.29
C ARG A 427 -8.47 11.91 -16.94
N ALA A 428 -7.24 11.42 -16.76
CA ALA A 428 -6.80 10.80 -15.51
C ALA A 428 -6.90 11.76 -14.31
N MET A 429 -6.74 13.07 -14.55
CA MET A 429 -6.89 14.13 -13.56
C MET A 429 -8.31 14.74 -13.51
N GLY A 430 -9.28 14.20 -14.27
CA GLY A 430 -10.65 14.72 -14.33
C GLY A 430 -10.78 16.05 -15.08
N LEU A 431 -9.74 16.46 -15.81
CA LEU A 431 -9.72 17.70 -16.57
C LEU A 431 -10.44 17.52 -17.91
N PRO A 432 -11.07 18.59 -18.43
CA PRO A 432 -11.65 18.57 -19.78
C PRO A 432 -10.61 18.19 -20.83
N ILE A 433 -10.97 17.32 -21.77
CA ILE A 433 -10.17 17.05 -22.96
C ILE A 433 -10.49 18.17 -23.95
N GLU A 434 -9.48 18.97 -24.30
CA GLU A 434 -9.62 19.92 -25.40
C GLU A 434 -9.65 19.11 -26.71
N VAL A 435 -10.82 19.09 -27.36
CA VAL A 435 -10.93 18.57 -28.73
C VAL A 435 -10.54 19.74 -29.63
N ALA A 436 -9.39 19.61 -30.30
CA ALA A 436 -8.91 20.58 -31.28
C ALA A 436 -9.87 20.72 -32.47
#